data_AF-A0A963D7T5-F1
#
_entry.id   AF-A0A963D7T5-F1
#
_cell.length_a   1.000
_cell.length_b   1.000
_cell.length_c   1.000
_cell.angle_alpha   90.00
_cell.angle_beta   90.00
_cell.angle_gamma   90.00
#
_symmetry.space_group_name_H-M   'P 1'
#
loop_
_entity.id
_entity.type
_entity.pdbx_description
1 polymer ?
#
loop_
_entity_poly.entity_id
_entity_poly.type
_entity_poly.pdbx_seq_one_letter_code
_entity_poly.pdbx_strand_id
1 'polypeptide(L)'
;WTGWTDDGALRFATPAGEVVHRASATVLALGGGSWARLGSDGAWVPRLQAAGVPVAPLRPSNCGFDLERPWSDFLRQRFAGQPVKPVVMSFEGRRQQGEFVLTDTGIEGSLVYAFSAALRDAIARDGQAVPTLDLLPDHDAARVRAELRRPRGTRSLATHLKSRLGLSGLKLALLHEVLGAEGLADPDRAADAIKA
;
A
#
# COMPACT_ATOMS: atom_id res chain seq x y z
N TRP A 1 14.36 18.21 23.15
CA TRP A 1 14.06 17.68 24.48
C TRP A 1 14.74 16.32 24.63
N THR A 2 15.38 16.04 25.77
CA THR A 2 16.19 14.84 25.99
C THR A 2 15.78 14.05 27.23
N GLY A 3 14.62 14.36 27.82
CA GLY A 3 14.10 13.73 29.02
C GLY A 3 13.86 14.72 30.15
N TRP A 4 13.83 14.19 31.36
CA TRP A 4 13.76 14.95 32.60
C TRP A 4 15.05 14.79 33.40
N THR A 5 15.32 15.74 34.27
CA THR A 5 16.23 15.58 35.40
C THR A 5 15.54 14.77 36.52
N ASP A 6 16.32 14.30 37.50
CA ASP A 6 15.79 13.48 38.60
C ASP A 6 14.74 14.21 39.47
N ASP A 7 14.82 15.54 39.54
CA ASP A 7 13.84 16.40 40.22
C ASP A 7 12.62 16.76 39.34
N GLY A 8 12.55 16.25 38.11
CA GLY A 8 11.41 16.39 37.19
C GLY A 8 11.42 17.65 36.32
N ALA A 9 12.52 18.41 36.24
CA ALA A 9 12.64 19.50 35.28
C ALA A 9 12.91 18.97 33.86
N LEU A 10 12.48 19.71 32.83
CA LEU A 10 12.69 19.32 31.43
C LEU A 10 14.13 19.59 31.00
N ARG A 11 14.75 18.65 30.30
CA ARG A 11 16.09 18.79 29.73
C ARG A 11 16.05 18.96 28.22
N PHE A 12 16.82 19.91 27.70
CA PHE A 12 16.92 20.20 26.27
C PHE A 12 18.39 20.30 25.86
N ALA A 13 18.78 19.54 24.83
CA ALA A 13 20.01 19.82 24.10
C ALA A 13 19.73 20.96 23.10
N THR A 14 20.51 22.03 23.18
CA THR A 14 20.43 23.19 22.27
C THR A 14 21.82 23.48 21.69
N PRO A 15 21.92 24.26 20.59
CA PRO A 15 23.23 24.65 20.05
C PRO A 15 24.12 25.42 21.05
N ALA A 16 23.52 26.11 22.03
CA ALA A 16 24.23 26.83 23.08
C ALA A 16 24.59 25.94 24.30
N GLY A 17 24.29 24.64 24.24
CA GLY A 17 24.47 23.69 25.33
C GLY A 17 23.15 23.20 25.91
N GLU A 18 23.25 22.53 27.05
CA GLU A 18 22.08 22.00 27.75
C GLU A 18 21.28 23.13 28.43
N VAL A 19 19.96 23.07 28.29
CA VAL A 19 19.01 23.94 28.99
C VAL A 19 18.10 23.07 29.84
N VAL A 20 17.96 23.44 31.12
CA VAL A 20 17.01 22.84 32.06
C VAL A 20 15.91 23.85 32.35
N HIS A 21 14.65 23.42 32.25
CA HIS A 21 13.51 24.31 32.47
C HIS A 21 12.41 23.61 33.26
N ARG A 22 11.92 24.27 34.31
CA ARG A 22 10.76 23.81 35.09
C ARG A 22 9.53 24.60 34.65
N ALA A 23 8.52 23.88 34.20
CA ALA A 23 7.23 24.44 33.80
C ALA A 23 6.13 23.93 34.74
N SER A 24 5.09 24.74 34.97
CA SER A 24 3.92 24.32 35.75
C SER A 24 3.11 23.23 35.05
N ALA A 25 3.18 23.17 33.71
CA ALA A 25 2.57 22.13 32.88
C ALA A 25 3.44 21.89 31.62
N THR A 26 3.41 20.66 31.11
CA THR A 26 4.17 20.27 29.89
C THR A 26 3.25 19.56 28.90
N VAL A 27 3.28 19.99 27.63
CA VAL A 27 2.64 19.30 26.51
C VAL A 27 3.73 18.72 25.62
N LEU A 28 3.70 17.40 25.40
CA LEU A 28 4.66 16.71 24.56
C LEU A 28 4.11 16.54 23.14
N ALA A 29 4.55 17.40 22.22
CA ALA A 29 4.20 17.36 20.80
C ALA A 29 5.38 16.81 19.96
N LEU A 30 5.83 15.60 20.28
CA LEU A 30 7.13 15.05 19.83
C LEU A 30 7.08 14.30 18.49
N GLY A 31 5.93 14.31 17.81
CA GLY A 31 5.72 13.64 16.52
C GLY A 31 5.77 12.11 16.58
N GLY A 32 5.93 11.48 15.42
CA GLY A 32 6.05 10.03 15.25
C GLY A 32 7.49 9.55 15.04
N GLY A 33 7.66 8.30 14.63
CA GLY A 33 8.96 7.71 14.23
C GLY A 33 9.26 7.78 12.74
N SER A 34 8.35 8.32 11.93
CA SER A 34 8.53 8.45 10.48
C SER A 34 9.39 9.67 10.13
N TRP A 35 10.18 9.59 9.06
CA TRP A 35 10.92 10.73 8.52
C TRP A 35 11.89 11.38 9.53
N ALA A 36 12.71 10.58 10.22
CA ALA A 36 13.68 11.05 11.22
C ALA A 36 14.55 12.24 10.77
N ARG A 37 14.86 12.31 9.47
CA ARG A 37 15.63 13.42 8.88
C ARG A 37 14.95 14.79 8.98
N LEU A 38 13.63 14.82 9.12
CA LEU A 38 12.83 16.05 9.29
C LEU A 38 12.62 16.43 10.76
N GLY A 39 13.23 15.68 11.70
CA GLY A 39 13.27 16.00 13.13
C GLY A 39 12.38 15.14 14.03
N SER A 40 11.45 14.36 13.45
CA SER A 40 10.59 13.43 14.20
C SER A 40 11.16 12.02 14.12
N ASP A 41 11.81 11.55 15.18
CA ASP A 41 12.61 10.31 15.16
C ASP A 41 12.11 9.21 16.10
N GLY A 42 11.02 9.45 16.84
CA GLY A 42 10.48 8.52 17.82
C GLY A 42 11.38 8.30 19.05
N ALA A 43 12.47 9.05 19.24
CA ALA A 43 13.40 8.88 20.36
C ALA A 43 12.76 9.17 21.73
N TRP A 44 11.55 9.75 21.74
CA TRP A 44 10.76 9.97 22.94
C TRP A 44 10.21 8.68 23.56
N VAL A 45 10.00 7.63 22.76
CA VAL A 45 9.39 6.36 23.21
C VAL A 45 10.15 5.74 24.39
N PRO A 46 11.47 5.44 24.29
CA PRO A 46 12.19 4.84 25.43
C PRO A 46 12.24 5.75 26.65
N ARG A 47 12.20 7.07 26.46
CA ARG A 47 12.21 8.04 27.57
C ARG A 47 10.90 8.03 28.35
N LEU A 48 9.77 7.93 27.65
CA LEU A 48 8.46 7.80 28.29
C LEU A 48 8.31 6.44 29.00
N GLN A 49 8.76 5.36 28.35
CA GLN A 49 8.74 4.03 28.96
C GLN A 49 9.59 3.96 30.24
N ALA A 50 10.78 4.57 30.25
CA ALA A 50 11.62 4.67 31.43
C ALA A 50 10.96 5.48 32.57
N ALA A 51 10.09 6.42 32.24
CA ALA A 51 9.27 7.17 33.20
C ALA A 51 7.99 6.41 33.64
N GLY A 52 7.86 5.13 33.28
CA GLY A 52 6.70 4.30 33.62
C GLY A 52 5.45 4.57 32.79
N VAL A 53 5.55 5.38 31.73
CA VAL A 53 4.43 5.65 30.83
C VAL A 53 4.30 4.49 29.83
N PRO A 54 3.15 3.80 29.77
CA PRO A 54 2.94 2.75 28.78
C PRO A 54 2.85 3.38 27.38
N VAL A 55 3.66 2.87 26.45
CA VAL A 55 3.69 3.32 25.05
C VAL A 55 3.47 2.12 24.14
N ALA A 56 2.47 2.19 23.27
CA ALA A 56 2.29 1.20 22.22
C ALA A 56 3.45 1.30 21.20
N PRO A 57 4.03 0.18 20.74
CA PRO A 57 5.12 0.21 19.78
C PRO A 57 4.76 1.00 18.53
N LEU A 58 5.66 1.86 18.07
CA LEU A 58 5.49 2.57 16.80
C LEU A 58 5.48 1.54 15.66
N ARG A 59 4.48 1.63 14.79
CA ARG A 59 4.30 0.75 13.64
C ARG A 59 4.13 1.57 12.37
N PRO A 60 4.60 1.08 11.21
CA PRO A 60 4.38 1.77 9.94
C PRO A 60 2.88 1.89 9.65
N SER A 61 2.47 2.99 9.05
CA SER A 61 1.12 3.23 8.57
C SER A 61 1.18 4.24 7.43
N ASN A 62 0.15 4.27 6.58
CA ASN A 62 0.11 5.19 5.44
C ASN A 62 1.34 5.03 4.52
N CYS A 63 1.74 3.78 4.28
CA CYS A 63 2.93 3.40 3.51
C CYS A 63 2.57 2.40 2.41
N GLY A 64 3.47 2.25 1.44
CA GLY A 64 3.40 1.20 0.43
C GLY A 64 3.77 -0.17 0.99
N PHE A 65 3.63 -1.19 0.15
CA PHE A 65 3.99 -2.57 0.46
C PHE A 65 4.79 -3.15 -0.69
N ASP A 66 5.89 -3.83 -0.34
CA ASP A 66 6.64 -4.66 -1.27
C ASP A 66 5.92 -5.99 -1.46
N LEU A 67 6.02 -6.54 -2.65
CA LEU A 67 5.53 -7.88 -2.92
C LEU A 67 6.56 -8.93 -2.51
N GLU A 68 6.07 -10.06 -1.99
CA GLU A 68 6.91 -11.23 -1.66
C GLU A 68 7.72 -11.69 -2.89
N ARG A 69 7.06 -11.70 -4.06
CA ARG A 69 7.73 -11.92 -5.35
C ARG A 69 7.85 -10.59 -6.08
N PRO A 70 9.06 -10.18 -6.47
CA PRO A 70 9.23 -8.96 -7.24
C PRO A 70 8.48 -9.06 -8.57
N TRP A 71 8.07 -7.90 -9.09
CA TRP A 71 7.54 -7.80 -10.44
C TRP A 71 8.52 -8.39 -11.45
N SER A 72 8.01 -8.96 -12.54
CA SER A 72 8.84 -9.24 -13.70
C SER A 72 9.59 -7.98 -14.16
N ASP A 73 10.77 -8.19 -14.75
CA ASP A 73 11.56 -7.09 -15.31
C ASP A 73 10.77 -6.25 -16.31
N PHE A 74 9.87 -6.88 -17.07
CA PHE A 74 8.97 -6.19 -17.98
C PHE A 74 8.04 -5.21 -17.25
N LEU A 75 7.36 -5.66 -16.18
CA LEU A 75 6.49 -4.78 -15.43
C LEU A 75 7.27 -3.65 -14.74
N ARG A 76 8.35 -4.00 -14.06
CA ARG A 76 9.19 -3.02 -13.35
C ARG A 76 9.70 -1.94 -14.30
N GLN A 77 10.39 -2.32 -15.37
CA GLN A 77 11.03 -1.36 -16.29
C GLN A 77 10.01 -0.50 -17.06
N ARG A 78 8.83 -1.04 -17.36
CA ARG A 78 7.87 -0.36 -18.24
C ARG A 78 6.75 0.35 -17.50
N PHE A 79 6.40 -0.07 -16.29
CA PHE A 79 5.21 0.38 -15.58
C PHE A 79 5.43 0.82 -14.13
N ALA A 80 6.62 0.69 -13.55
CA ALA A 80 6.91 1.34 -12.28
C ALA A 80 6.65 2.86 -12.39
N GLY A 81 6.07 3.44 -11.35
CA GLY A 81 5.59 4.82 -11.30
C GLY A 81 4.24 5.08 -11.97
N GLN A 82 3.63 4.09 -12.64
CA GLN A 82 2.33 4.29 -13.30
C GLN A 82 1.15 3.95 -12.38
N PRO A 83 0.06 4.73 -12.44
CA PRO A 83 -1.14 4.48 -11.67
C PRO A 83 -2.02 3.39 -12.29
N VAL A 84 -2.62 2.55 -11.45
CA VAL A 84 -3.71 1.63 -11.78
C VAL A 84 -5.03 2.26 -11.36
N LYS A 85 -5.86 2.63 -12.33
CA LYS A 85 -7.16 3.26 -12.07
C LYS A 85 -8.20 3.13 -13.19
N PRO A 86 -9.50 3.24 -12.86
CA PRO A 86 -10.06 3.00 -11.52
C PRO A 86 -9.95 1.51 -11.18
N VAL A 87 -9.74 1.18 -9.90
CA VAL A 87 -9.78 -0.21 -9.41
C VAL A 87 -10.50 -0.26 -8.07
N VAL A 88 -10.95 -1.44 -7.67
CA VAL A 88 -11.42 -1.68 -6.31
C VAL A 88 -10.52 -2.69 -5.62
N MET A 89 -10.08 -2.37 -4.41
CA MET A 89 -9.41 -3.31 -3.53
C MET A 89 -10.38 -3.85 -2.48
N SER A 90 -10.31 -5.15 -2.25
CA SER A 90 -11.05 -5.82 -1.17
C SER A 90 -10.09 -6.56 -0.25
N PHE A 91 -10.26 -6.40 1.06
CA PHE A 91 -9.48 -7.11 2.08
C PHE A 91 -10.25 -7.14 3.40
N GLU A 92 -10.30 -8.30 4.06
CA GLU A 92 -10.98 -8.52 5.36
C GLU A 92 -12.39 -7.88 5.43
N GLY A 93 -13.23 -8.11 4.42
CA GLY A 93 -14.61 -7.61 4.37
C GLY A 93 -14.77 -6.12 4.05
N ARG A 94 -13.66 -5.37 3.95
CA ARG A 94 -13.66 -3.98 3.46
C ARG A 94 -13.48 -3.97 1.95
N ARG A 95 -14.18 -3.06 1.28
CA ARG A 95 -14.10 -2.85 -0.17
C ARG A 95 -14.06 -1.35 -0.47
N GLN A 96 -13.08 -0.89 -1.25
CA GLN A 96 -12.96 0.52 -1.59
C GLN A 96 -12.45 0.72 -3.03
N GLN A 97 -13.09 1.63 -3.76
CA GLN A 97 -12.64 2.07 -5.07
C GLN A 97 -11.58 3.17 -4.95
N GLY A 98 -10.58 3.14 -5.82
CA GLY A 98 -9.57 4.18 -5.87
C GLY A 98 -8.50 3.92 -6.92
N GLU A 99 -7.31 4.39 -6.63
CA GLU A 99 -6.11 4.23 -7.45
C GLU A 99 -4.91 3.90 -6.57
N PHE A 100 -3.97 3.16 -7.14
CA PHE A 100 -2.66 2.92 -6.55
C PHE A 100 -1.60 2.98 -7.64
N VAL A 101 -0.33 3.07 -7.27
CA VAL A 101 0.82 3.14 -8.17
C VAL A 101 1.64 1.88 -8.00
N LEU A 102 2.12 1.32 -9.12
CA LEU A 102 3.15 0.29 -9.07
C LEU A 102 4.48 0.95 -8.74
N THR A 103 5.20 0.45 -7.75
CA THR A 103 6.60 0.78 -7.50
C THR A 103 7.49 -0.28 -8.14
N ASP A 104 8.81 -0.10 -8.05
CA ASP A 104 9.76 -1.11 -8.54
C ASP A 104 9.64 -2.46 -7.81
N THR A 105 9.14 -2.44 -6.56
CA THR A 105 9.14 -3.58 -5.64
C THR A 105 7.73 -3.98 -5.18
N GLY A 106 6.73 -3.15 -5.41
CA GLY A 106 5.35 -3.45 -5.05
C GLY A 106 4.37 -2.35 -5.39
N ILE A 107 3.61 -1.90 -4.39
CA ILE A 107 2.48 -0.99 -4.58
C ILE A 107 2.43 0.11 -3.53
N GLU A 108 1.96 1.29 -3.92
CA GLU A 108 1.73 2.42 -3.02
C GLU A 108 0.56 3.31 -3.49
N GLY A 109 0.27 4.36 -2.74
CA GLY A 109 -0.75 5.34 -3.09
C GLY A 109 -2.04 5.22 -2.27
N SER A 110 -2.96 6.13 -2.54
CA SER A 110 -4.10 6.41 -1.65
C SER A 110 -4.97 5.20 -1.32
N LEU A 111 -5.24 4.33 -2.31
CA LEU A 111 -6.00 3.11 -2.07
C LEU A 111 -5.24 2.15 -1.16
N VAL A 112 -3.95 1.92 -1.39
CA VAL A 112 -3.10 1.04 -0.55
C VAL A 112 -3.04 1.59 0.87
N TYR A 113 -2.88 2.90 1.02
CA TYR A 113 -2.77 3.55 2.32
C TYR A 113 -4.04 3.40 3.16
N ALA A 114 -5.22 3.43 2.53
CA ALA A 114 -6.50 3.18 3.19
C ALA A 114 -6.62 1.77 3.80
N PHE A 115 -5.85 0.80 3.29
CA PHE A 115 -5.75 -0.56 3.82
C PHE A 115 -4.47 -0.83 4.62
N SER A 116 -3.53 0.12 4.69
CA SER A 116 -2.18 -0.12 5.24
C SER A 116 -2.15 -0.69 6.65
N ALA A 117 -3.04 -0.25 7.55
CA ALA A 117 -3.12 -0.81 8.90
C ALA A 117 -3.55 -2.29 8.89
N ALA A 118 -4.60 -2.63 8.12
CA ALA A 118 -5.11 -3.99 8.02
C ALA A 118 -4.09 -4.93 7.35
N LEU A 119 -3.47 -4.49 6.25
CA LEU A 119 -2.44 -5.25 5.55
C LEU A 119 -1.22 -5.50 6.46
N ARG A 120 -0.73 -4.48 7.17
CA ARG A 120 0.35 -4.63 8.14
C ARG A 120 0.00 -5.63 9.23
N ASP A 121 -1.19 -5.53 9.81
CA ASP A 121 -1.61 -6.37 10.93
C ASP A 121 -1.79 -7.83 10.48
N ALA A 122 -2.30 -8.05 9.26
CA ALA A 122 -2.35 -9.38 8.64
C ALA A 122 -0.95 -9.94 8.35
N ILE A 123 -0.01 -9.14 7.80
CA ILE A 123 1.37 -9.59 7.60
C ILE A 123 2.03 -9.97 8.93
N ALA A 124 1.84 -9.18 9.98
CA ALA A 124 2.41 -9.47 11.30
C ALA A 124 1.83 -10.75 11.93
N ARG A 125 0.56 -11.06 11.64
CA ARG A 125 -0.16 -12.21 12.20
C ARG A 125 0.06 -13.49 11.38
N ASP A 126 -0.01 -13.38 10.06
CA ASP A 126 -0.12 -14.50 9.11
C ASP A 126 1.11 -14.63 8.20
N GLY A 127 2.08 -13.71 8.30
CA GLY A 127 3.27 -13.65 7.45
C GLY A 127 3.04 -13.00 6.07
N GLN A 128 1.78 -12.80 5.67
CA GLN A 128 1.41 -12.20 4.39
C GLN A 128 0.03 -11.54 4.46
N ALA A 129 -0.27 -10.70 3.46
CA ALA A 129 -1.61 -10.20 3.20
C ALA A 129 -1.93 -10.33 1.70
N VAL A 130 -3.10 -10.86 1.38
CA VAL A 130 -3.55 -11.08 -0.01
C VAL A 130 -4.84 -10.30 -0.25
N PRO A 131 -4.76 -8.98 -0.52
CA PRO A 131 -5.92 -8.23 -1.00
C PRO A 131 -6.30 -8.67 -2.41
N THR A 132 -7.58 -8.60 -2.74
CA THR A 132 -8.07 -8.82 -4.11
C THR A 132 -8.34 -7.51 -4.82
N LEU A 133 -8.26 -7.55 -6.16
CA LEU A 133 -8.39 -6.38 -7.02
C LEU A 133 -9.39 -6.63 -8.14
N ASP A 134 -10.40 -5.77 -8.19
CA ASP A 134 -11.32 -5.64 -9.31
C ASP A 134 -10.80 -4.56 -10.25
N LEU A 135 -10.34 -4.99 -11.43
CA LEU A 135 -9.72 -4.14 -12.43
C LEU A 135 -10.73 -3.38 -13.29
N LEU A 136 -12.01 -3.75 -13.26
CA LEU A 136 -13.09 -3.13 -14.03
C LEU A 136 -14.31 -2.91 -13.14
N PRO A 137 -14.23 -1.99 -12.15
CA PRO A 137 -15.29 -1.79 -11.18
C PRO A 137 -16.61 -1.30 -11.81
N ASP A 138 -16.54 -0.66 -12.97
CA ASP A 138 -17.70 -0.16 -13.71
C ASP A 138 -18.42 -1.26 -14.54
N HIS A 139 -17.95 -2.50 -14.48
CA HIS A 139 -18.56 -3.65 -15.15
C HIS A 139 -18.83 -4.75 -14.14
N ASP A 140 -20.04 -5.29 -14.12
CA ASP A 140 -20.32 -6.50 -13.35
C ASP A 140 -19.61 -7.73 -13.95
N ALA A 141 -19.49 -8.78 -13.14
CA ALA A 141 -18.78 -10.00 -13.54
C ALA A 141 -19.45 -10.74 -14.71
N ALA A 142 -20.79 -10.70 -14.80
CA ALA A 142 -21.53 -11.34 -15.88
C ALA A 142 -21.22 -10.68 -17.23
N ARG A 143 -21.19 -9.35 -17.26
CA ARG A 143 -20.80 -8.56 -18.42
C ARG A 143 -19.36 -8.85 -18.82
N VAL A 144 -18.41 -8.85 -17.90
CA VAL A 144 -17.00 -9.16 -18.21
C VAL A 144 -16.87 -10.54 -18.86
N ARG A 145 -17.49 -11.57 -18.26
CA ARG A 145 -17.45 -12.94 -18.79
C ARG A 145 -18.12 -13.05 -20.16
N ALA A 146 -19.26 -12.39 -20.36
CA ALA A 146 -19.96 -12.37 -21.65
C ALA A 146 -19.12 -11.71 -22.75
N GLU A 147 -18.41 -10.64 -22.42
CA GLU A 147 -17.53 -9.92 -23.35
C GLU A 147 -16.30 -10.74 -23.75
N LEU A 148 -15.67 -11.45 -22.79
CA LEU A 148 -14.51 -12.30 -23.04
C LEU A 148 -14.82 -13.53 -23.91
N ARG A 149 -16.05 -14.05 -23.85
CA ARG A 149 -16.48 -15.20 -24.66
C ARG A 149 -16.81 -14.83 -26.11
N ARG A 150 -16.83 -13.54 -26.45
CA ARG A 150 -17.08 -13.11 -27.83
C ARG A 150 -15.91 -13.52 -28.73
N PRO A 151 -16.17 -13.96 -29.97
CA PRO A 151 -15.10 -14.34 -30.89
C PRO A 151 -14.22 -13.14 -31.22
N ARG A 152 -12.90 -13.31 -31.10
CA ARG A 152 -11.91 -12.28 -31.45
C ARG A 152 -11.78 -12.05 -32.96
N GLY A 153 -12.12 -13.05 -33.78
CA GLY A 153 -11.89 -13.04 -35.22
C GLY A 153 -10.39 -12.98 -35.52
N THR A 154 -9.99 -12.11 -36.45
CA THR A 154 -8.59 -11.90 -36.85
C THR A 154 -7.77 -11.04 -35.89
N ARG A 155 -8.40 -10.47 -34.85
CA ARG A 155 -7.72 -9.57 -33.90
C ARG A 155 -6.83 -10.35 -32.93
N SER A 156 -5.75 -9.71 -32.50
CA SER A 156 -4.97 -10.18 -31.36
C SER A 156 -5.79 -10.08 -30.07
N LEU A 157 -5.40 -10.86 -29.06
CA LEU A 157 -6.07 -10.87 -27.74
C LEU A 157 -6.04 -9.47 -27.10
N ALA A 158 -4.89 -8.79 -27.11
CA ALA A 158 -4.75 -7.44 -26.58
C ALA A 158 -5.70 -6.43 -27.26
N THR A 159 -5.80 -6.46 -28.59
CA THR A 159 -6.72 -5.59 -29.34
C THR A 159 -8.18 -5.93 -29.04
N HIS A 160 -8.49 -7.22 -28.91
CA HIS A 160 -9.82 -7.67 -28.54
C HIS A 160 -10.23 -7.17 -27.15
N LEU A 161 -9.41 -7.40 -26.12
CA LEU A 161 -9.64 -6.95 -24.74
C LEU A 161 -9.77 -5.43 -24.64
N LYS A 162 -8.90 -4.68 -25.33
CA LYS A 162 -8.99 -3.22 -25.40
C LYS A 162 -10.32 -2.77 -25.99
N SER A 163 -10.78 -3.41 -27.07
CA SER A 163 -12.02 -3.01 -27.76
C SER A 163 -13.31 -3.36 -27.00
N ARG A 164 -13.32 -4.46 -26.23
CA ARG A 164 -14.53 -4.96 -25.55
C ARG A 164 -14.63 -4.48 -24.11
N LEU A 165 -13.49 -4.39 -23.42
CA LEU A 165 -13.41 -4.12 -21.98
C LEU A 165 -12.54 -2.91 -21.62
N GLY A 166 -11.95 -2.22 -22.60
CA GLY A 166 -11.03 -1.11 -22.35
C GLY A 166 -9.70 -1.53 -21.72
N LEU A 167 -9.46 -2.84 -21.55
CA LEU A 167 -8.26 -3.37 -20.91
C LEU A 167 -7.05 -3.22 -21.84
N SER A 168 -6.12 -2.38 -21.44
CA SER A 168 -4.86 -2.16 -22.14
C SER A 168 -3.80 -1.63 -21.16
N GLY A 169 -2.56 -1.51 -21.63
CA GLY A 169 -1.45 -0.97 -20.83
C GLY A 169 -1.24 -1.78 -19.55
N LEU A 170 -1.12 -1.07 -18.43
CA LEU A 170 -0.78 -1.64 -17.13
C LEU A 170 -1.77 -2.70 -16.65
N LYS A 171 -3.09 -2.47 -16.76
CA LYS A 171 -4.08 -3.48 -16.33
C LYS A 171 -3.95 -4.79 -17.12
N LEU A 172 -3.70 -4.69 -18.43
CA LEU A 172 -3.48 -5.86 -19.27
C LEU A 172 -2.15 -6.56 -18.93
N ALA A 173 -1.11 -5.78 -18.63
CA ALA A 173 0.19 -6.30 -18.25
C ALA A 173 0.14 -7.03 -16.90
N LEU A 174 -0.60 -6.52 -15.92
CA LEU A 174 -0.87 -7.20 -14.64
C LEU A 174 -1.61 -8.52 -14.83
N LEU A 175 -2.60 -8.57 -15.72
CA LEU A 175 -3.29 -9.83 -16.03
C LEU A 175 -2.33 -10.85 -16.66
N HIS A 176 -1.45 -10.41 -17.56
CA HIS A 176 -0.41 -11.26 -18.14
C HIS A 176 0.60 -11.75 -17.09
N GLU A 177 0.99 -10.90 -16.15
CA GLU A 177 1.91 -11.24 -15.05
C GLU A 177 1.36 -12.40 -14.20
N VAL A 178 0.05 -12.38 -13.92
CA VAL A 178 -0.60 -13.39 -13.06
C VAL A 178 -1.00 -14.65 -13.82
N LEU A 179 -1.51 -14.51 -15.05
CA LEU A 179 -2.10 -15.63 -15.81
C LEU A 179 -1.19 -16.24 -16.87
N GLY A 180 -0.15 -15.53 -17.29
CA GLY A 180 0.60 -15.85 -18.50
C GLY A 180 -0.25 -15.72 -19.77
N ALA A 181 0.32 -16.09 -20.92
CA ALA A 181 -0.36 -16.01 -22.21
C ALA A 181 -1.53 -17.00 -22.34
N GLU A 182 -1.34 -18.23 -21.86
CA GLU A 182 -2.35 -19.29 -21.95
C GLU A 182 -3.54 -19.00 -21.02
N GLY A 183 -3.28 -18.61 -19.77
CA GLY A 183 -4.34 -18.29 -18.83
C GLY A 183 -5.16 -17.07 -19.24
N LEU A 184 -4.53 -16.07 -19.87
CA LEU A 184 -5.26 -14.91 -20.38
C LEU A 184 -6.10 -15.24 -21.63
N ALA A 185 -5.72 -16.26 -22.39
CA ALA A 185 -6.48 -16.71 -23.56
C ALA A 185 -7.74 -17.52 -23.16
N ASP A 186 -7.81 -18.01 -21.92
CA ASP A 186 -9.00 -18.65 -21.34
C ASP A 186 -9.99 -17.59 -20.83
N PRO A 187 -11.19 -17.46 -21.44
CA PRO A 187 -12.17 -16.45 -21.06
C PRO A 187 -12.63 -16.52 -19.61
N ASP A 188 -12.73 -17.72 -19.04
CA ASP A 188 -13.25 -17.90 -17.69
C ASP A 188 -12.17 -17.55 -16.66
N ARG A 189 -10.92 -18.00 -16.88
CA ARG A 189 -9.79 -17.60 -16.03
C ARG A 189 -9.50 -16.10 -16.10
N ALA A 190 -9.58 -15.51 -17.29
CA ALA A 190 -9.42 -14.07 -17.46
C ALA A 190 -10.54 -13.29 -16.74
N ALA A 191 -11.79 -13.75 -16.82
CA ALA A 191 -12.91 -13.10 -16.14
C ALA A 191 -12.71 -13.10 -14.62
N ASP A 192 -12.32 -14.24 -14.06
CA ASP A 192 -12.11 -14.40 -12.62
C ASP A 192 -10.95 -13.54 -12.13
N ALA A 193 -9.85 -13.44 -12.89
CA ALA A 193 -8.74 -12.56 -12.55
C ALA A 193 -9.06 -11.06 -12.67
N ILE A 194 -9.93 -10.66 -13.61
CA ILE A 194 -10.34 -9.26 -13.78
C ILE A 194 -11.23 -8.78 -12.63
N LYS A 195 -12.01 -9.69 -12.03
CA LYS A 195 -13.08 -9.39 -11.06
C LYS A 195 -12.81 -9.96 -9.66
N ALA A 196 -11.56 -10.31 -9.36
CA ALA A 196 -11.14 -10.89 -8.08
C ALA A 196 -11.48 -10.02 -6.87
#